data_AF-A0A554X275-F1
#
_entry.id   AF-A0A554X275-F1
#
_cell.length_a   1.000
_cell.length_b   1.000
_cell.length_c   1.000
_cell.angle_alpha   90.00
_cell.angle_beta   90.00
_cell.angle_gamma   90.00
#
_symmetry.space_group_name_H-M   'P 1'
#
loop_
_entity.id
_entity.type
_entity.pdbx_description
1 polymer ?
#
loop_
_entity_poly.entity_id
_entity_poly.type
_entity_poly.pdbx_seq_one_letter_code
_entity_poly.pdbx_strand_id
1 'polypeptide(L)'
;MDAEALGLLAGLLGGVGLFLLGMELMTDGLRLAAGPSLERLLAASTATRWRGLLAGVLVTALVQSSSAVTVATIGFVNAGLLTLGGALWVLFGANVGTTMTGWIVAVLGFGVKIDALALPLVGLGVGLRLTGAGSRRAALGTALAGFGLLFFGIEVLKDAFGGVAQRIELPAGTGWTAVLAQLLIGLVLTILMQSSSASLTVTLSAAQAGLIGAQGAAAVVIGANIGTTVTAVIAALGATANARRAASAHVLFNVLTGLVALALLPWLVDALLRLKQALGMPAAPALTVALFHTVFNVLGVLLMWPLGDRLAAWLQQQFRAAEEDEARPRYLDPTVLSVPVLALDALRRELVRLRMLAARSLRTVVDLPAWGVTAQADEAQARQRLATAHGVAHRLAQAVGDFIVRLQRAEMSRDSAEHLPDLMRAARYAEVAVEQAQEAAEALAPWSAPEPGLPLLELAALRQRALALLVPLEQAPGLDAQAVEAALAEAEDAYAVLKAALLRLGAQGAVPLATMDAWLRACSELRRGLQQIAKAQRLLAPLAPAPAG
;
A
#
# COMPACT_ATOMS: atom_id res chain seq x y z
N MET A 1 20.87 40.88 20.09
CA MET A 1 20.83 40.74 18.63
C MET A 1 20.70 42.13 18.05
N ASP A 2 21.61 42.54 17.18
CA ASP A 2 21.54 43.85 16.52
C ASP A 2 20.27 43.95 15.67
N ALA A 3 19.67 45.15 15.57
CA ALA A 3 18.42 45.38 14.84
C ALA A 3 18.46 44.88 13.38
N GLU A 4 19.66 44.89 12.79
CA GLU A 4 19.92 44.41 11.45
C GLU A 4 19.91 42.88 11.33
N ALA A 5 20.48 42.17 12.32
CA ALA A 5 20.41 40.71 12.40
C ALA A 5 18.96 40.24 12.61
N LEU A 6 18.18 40.99 13.38
CA LEU A 6 16.75 40.77 13.53
C LEU A 6 16.00 40.96 12.20
N GLY A 7 16.35 41.99 11.42
CA GLY A 7 15.78 42.24 10.09
C GLY A 7 16.08 41.11 9.10
N LEU A 8 17.31 40.61 9.07
CA LEU A 8 17.69 39.47 8.21
C LEU A 8 16.93 38.18 8.60
N LEU A 9 16.84 37.89 9.90
CA LEU A 9 16.09 36.72 10.39
C LEU A 9 14.58 36.85 10.10
N ALA A 10 14.02 38.04 10.27
CA ALA A 10 12.62 38.32 9.93
C ALA A 10 12.38 38.16 8.42
N GLY A 11 13.30 38.62 7.57
CA GLY A 11 13.24 38.41 6.12
C GLY A 11 13.32 36.93 5.74
N LEU A 12 14.23 36.16 6.34
CA LEU A 12 14.34 34.72 6.08
C LEU A 12 13.09 33.96 6.53
N LEU A 13 12.64 34.15 7.77
CA LEU A 13 11.46 33.48 8.31
C LEU A 13 10.18 33.91 7.58
N GLY A 14 10.02 35.20 7.33
CA GLY A 14 8.89 35.77 6.60
C GLY A 14 8.85 35.31 5.14
N GLY A 15 9.98 35.34 4.45
CA GLY A 15 10.11 34.84 3.08
C GLY A 15 9.82 33.34 2.96
N VAL A 16 10.34 32.52 3.88
CA VAL A 16 9.98 31.09 3.97
C VAL A 16 8.48 30.93 4.25
N GLY A 17 7.92 31.68 5.19
CA GLY A 17 6.50 31.59 5.54
C GLY A 17 5.57 31.95 4.38
N LEU A 18 5.86 33.04 3.68
CA LEU A 18 5.13 33.48 2.48
C LEU A 18 5.26 32.44 1.36
N PHE A 19 6.46 31.91 1.15
CA PHE A 19 6.70 30.86 0.16
C PHE A 19 5.89 29.59 0.48
N LEU A 20 5.94 29.11 1.72
CA LEU A 20 5.21 27.93 2.18
C LEU A 20 3.70 28.11 2.05
N LEU A 21 3.17 29.25 2.50
CA LEU A 21 1.75 29.58 2.36
C LEU A 21 1.35 29.68 0.89
N GLY A 22 2.21 30.26 0.04
CA GLY A 22 2.00 30.33 -1.40
C GLY A 22 1.93 28.95 -2.04
N MET A 23 2.87 28.07 -1.70
CA MET A 23 2.89 26.67 -2.14
C MET A 23 1.65 25.90 -1.66
N GLU A 24 1.22 26.10 -0.42
CA GLU A 24 0.02 25.45 0.14
C GLU A 24 -1.24 25.87 -0.63
N LEU A 25 -1.47 27.18 -0.77
CA LEU A 25 -2.60 27.72 -1.53
C LEU A 25 -2.57 27.29 -3.00
N MET A 26 -1.38 27.23 -3.60
CA MET A 26 -1.19 26.73 -4.97
C MET A 26 -1.60 25.26 -5.08
N THR A 27 -1.08 24.42 -4.17
CA THR A 27 -1.34 22.98 -4.10
C THR A 27 -2.83 22.71 -3.92
N ASP A 28 -3.47 23.35 -2.94
CA ASP A 28 -4.89 23.19 -2.64
C ASP A 28 -5.77 23.70 -3.77
N GLY A 29 -5.44 24.85 -4.35
CA GLY A 29 -6.16 25.41 -5.49
C GLY A 29 -6.11 24.49 -6.71
N LEU A 30 -4.93 23.97 -7.07
CA LEU A 30 -4.77 23.02 -8.19
C LEU A 30 -5.47 21.69 -7.91
N ARG A 31 -5.37 21.17 -6.67
CA ARG A 31 -6.05 19.95 -6.24
C ARG A 31 -7.58 20.08 -6.34
N LEU A 32 -8.14 21.15 -5.78
CA LEU A 32 -9.58 21.44 -5.84
C LEU A 32 -10.04 21.67 -7.29
N ALA A 33 -9.22 22.31 -8.12
CA ALA A 33 -9.54 22.55 -9.52
C ALA A 33 -9.51 21.26 -10.38
N ALA A 34 -8.73 20.26 -9.98
CA ALA A 34 -8.62 18.97 -10.67
C ALA A 34 -9.69 17.96 -10.25
N GLY A 35 -10.14 18.00 -8.98
CA GLY A 35 -11.27 17.20 -8.47
C GLY A 35 -11.06 15.67 -8.55
N PRO A 36 -12.13 14.88 -8.76
CA PRO A 36 -12.07 13.39 -8.80
C PRO A 36 -11.26 12.81 -9.98
N SER A 37 -10.74 13.66 -10.86
CA SER A 37 -9.93 13.25 -12.01
C SER A 37 -8.55 12.76 -11.56
N LEU A 38 -8.00 13.30 -10.47
CA LEU A 38 -6.73 12.87 -9.89
C LEU A 38 -6.81 11.43 -9.36
N GLU A 39 -7.90 11.10 -8.65
CA GLU A 39 -8.16 9.75 -8.15
C GLU A 39 -8.35 8.74 -9.28
N ARG A 40 -9.11 9.12 -10.33
CA ARG A 40 -9.27 8.30 -11.54
C ARG A 40 -7.97 8.09 -12.30
N LEU A 41 -7.09 9.11 -12.38
CA LEU A 41 -5.80 8.98 -13.03
C LEU A 41 -4.89 8.00 -12.27
N LEU A 42 -4.85 8.07 -10.94
CA LEU A 42 -4.09 7.12 -10.11
C LEU A 42 -4.65 5.70 -10.22
N ALA A 43 -5.98 5.52 -10.22
CA ALA A 43 -6.61 4.21 -10.34
C ALA A 43 -6.43 3.57 -11.73
N ALA A 44 -6.54 4.35 -12.82
CA ALA A 44 -6.51 3.85 -14.19
C ALA A 44 -5.09 3.62 -14.78
N SER A 45 -4.04 4.01 -14.07
CA SER A 45 -2.68 4.08 -14.61
C SER A 45 -1.68 3.07 -14.06
N THR A 46 -2.06 2.17 -13.15
CA THR A 46 -1.10 1.25 -12.51
C THR A 46 -0.94 -0.11 -13.21
N ALA A 47 -1.59 -0.31 -14.36
CA ALA A 47 -1.55 -1.58 -15.10
C ALA A 47 -0.15 -1.98 -15.62
N THR A 48 0.76 -1.02 -15.80
CA THR A 48 2.15 -1.28 -16.25
C THR A 48 3.12 -0.33 -15.54
N ARG A 49 4.40 -0.70 -15.51
CA ARG A 49 5.48 0.13 -14.90
C ARG A 49 5.52 1.54 -15.46
N TRP A 50 5.43 1.66 -16.79
CA TRP A 50 5.52 2.96 -17.48
C TRP A 50 4.32 3.85 -17.20
N ARG A 51 3.11 3.27 -17.20
CA ARG A 51 1.89 4.02 -16.86
C ARG A 51 1.91 4.49 -15.40
N GLY A 52 2.39 3.65 -14.48
CA GLY A 52 2.55 4.01 -13.07
C GLY A 52 3.56 5.14 -12.88
N LEU A 53 4.73 5.03 -13.53
CA LEU A 53 5.75 6.08 -13.53
C LEU A 53 5.20 7.41 -14.05
N LEU A 54 4.59 7.39 -15.24
CA LEU A 54 4.05 8.60 -15.86
C LEU A 54 2.93 9.22 -15.02
N ALA A 55 2.07 8.41 -14.42
CA ALA A 55 1.04 8.92 -13.51
C ALA A 55 1.62 9.58 -12.28
N GLY A 56 2.63 8.98 -11.65
CA GLY A 56 3.37 9.61 -10.55
C GLY A 56 3.95 10.96 -10.96
N VAL A 57 4.63 11.01 -12.11
CA VAL A 57 5.20 12.26 -12.66
C VAL A 57 4.13 13.32 -12.85
N LEU A 58 3.05 13.00 -13.56
CA LEU A 58 2.01 13.96 -13.92
C LEU A 58 1.21 14.43 -12.70
N VAL A 59 0.84 13.52 -11.79
CA VAL A 59 0.09 13.87 -10.59
C VAL A 59 0.93 14.75 -9.68
N THR A 60 2.19 14.37 -9.42
CA THR A 60 3.05 15.20 -8.56
C THR A 60 3.42 16.52 -9.23
N ALA A 61 3.65 16.55 -10.54
CA ALA A 61 3.88 17.79 -11.28
C ALA A 61 2.66 18.73 -11.25
N LEU A 62 1.44 18.19 -11.29
CA LEU A 62 0.23 19.00 -11.27
C LEU A 62 -0.13 19.46 -9.85
N VAL A 63 -0.05 18.55 -8.87
CA VAL A 63 -0.39 18.83 -7.48
C VAL A 63 0.73 19.58 -6.76
N GLN A 64 1.97 19.48 -7.24
CA GLN A 64 3.17 20.10 -6.66
C GLN A 64 3.52 19.59 -5.24
N SER A 65 3.02 18.40 -4.86
CA SER A 65 3.31 17.77 -3.57
C SER A 65 3.54 16.26 -3.70
N SER A 66 4.80 15.83 -3.68
CA SER A 66 5.14 14.39 -3.68
C SER A 66 4.75 13.71 -2.37
N SER A 67 4.87 14.38 -1.23
CA SER A 67 4.48 13.82 0.07
C SER A 67 2.99 13.45 0.08
N ALA A 68 2.11 14.31 -0.45
CA ALA A 68 0.69 14.00 -0.55
C ALA A 68 0.42 12.81 -1.47
N VAL A 69 1.10 12.72 -2.61
CA VAL A 69 0.99 11.58 -3.54
C VAL A 69 1.52 10.30 -2.90
N THR A 70 2.62 10.38 -2.15
CA THR A 70 3.22 9.25 -1.45
C THR A 70 2.30 8.72 -0.35
N VAL A 71 1.77 9.60 0.50
CA VAL A 71 0.80 9.23 1.55
C VAL A 71 -0.46 8.62 0.95
N ALA A 72 -1.02 9.23 -0.11
CA ALA A 72 -2.20 8.70 -0.80
C ALA A 72 -1.94 7.33 -1.43
N THR A 73 -0.78 7.17 -2.08
CA THR A 73 -0.38 5.89 -2.71
C THR A 73 -0.21 4.80 -1.65
N ILE A 74 0.45 5.09 -0.53
CA ILE A 74 0.57 4.16 0.60
C ILE A 74 -0.81 3.83 1.18
N GLY A 75 -1.68 4.82 1.35
CA GLY A 75 -3.06 4.63 1.80
C GLY A 75 -3.88 3.73 0.89
N PHE A 76 -3.75 3.88 -0.43
CA PHE A 76 -4.42 3.01 -1.40
C PHE A 76 -3.87 1.58 -1.42
N VAL A 77 -2.55 1.41 -1.23
CA VAL A 77 -1.97 0.08 -1.03
C VAL A 77 -2.47 -0.54 0.27
N ASN A 78 -2.60 0.25 1.33
CA ASN A 78 -3.11 -0.20 2.61
C ASN A 78 -4.58 -0.64 2.53
N ALA A 79 -5.39 0.06 1.74
CA ALA A 79 -6.79 -0.27 1.46
C ALA A 79 -6.97 -1.38 0.41
N GLY A 80 -5.89 -1.95 -0.14
CA GLY A 80 -5.95 -2.98 -1.19
C GLY A 80 -6.38 -2.46 -2.58
N LEU A 81 -6.51 -1.14 -2.75
CA LEU A 81 -6.95 -0.51 -4.00
C LEU A 81 -5.83 -0.44 -5.05
N LEU A 82 -4.56 -0.48 -4.61
CA LEU A 82 -3.40 -0.53 -5.49
C LEU A 82 -2.50 -1.71 -5.14
N THR A 83 -2.01 -2.40 -6.17
CA THR A 83 -0.98 -3.44 -5.99
C THR A 83 0.35 -2.80 -5.60
N LEU A 84 1.16 -3.51 -4.82
CA LEU A 84 2.50 -3.06 -4.44
C LEU A 84 3.33 -2.67 -5.68
N GLY A 85 3.37 -3.52 -6.70
CA GLY A 85 4.12 -3.28 -7.93
C GLY A 85 3.70 -1.99 -8.63
N GLY A 86 2.39 -1.75 -8.79
CA GLY A 86 1.88 -0.51 -9.38
C GLY A 86 2.22 0.73 -8.55
N ALA A 87 2.08 0.62 -7.23
CA ALA A 87 2.41 1.69 -6.29
C ALA A 87 3.88 2.09 -6.32
N LEU A 88 4.82 1.14 -6.44
CA LEU A 88 6.25 1.45 -6.54
C LEU A 88 6.55 2.41 -7.69
N TRP A 89 5.99 2.14 -8.87
CA TRP A 89 6.22 2.98 -10.05
C TRP A 89 5.57 4.35 -9.93
N VAL A 90 4.40 4.46 -9.29
CA VAL A 90 3.79 5.76 -8.95
C VAL A 90 4.70 6.55 -8.00
N LEU A 91 5.24 5.91 -6.96
CA LEU A 91 6.14 6.55 -5.99
C LEU A 91 7.45 7.02 -6.65
N PHE A 92 8.04 6.22 -7.55
CA PHE A 92 9.23 6.61 -8.29
C PHE A 92 8.94 7.75 -9.27
N GLY A 93 7.77 7.73 -9.90
CA GLY A 93 7.30 8.80 -10.77
C GLY A 93 7.07 10.10 -10.02
N ALA A 94 6.51 10.02 -8.81
CA ALA A 94 6.28 11.18 -7.95
C ALA A 94 7.57 11.93 -7.64
N ASN A 95 8.67 11.22 -7.36
CA ASN A 95 9.99 11.82 -7.15
C ASN A 95 10.47 12.62 -8.38
N VAL A 96 10.29 12.07 -9.59
CA VAL A 96 10.57 12.80 -10.84
C VAL A 96 9.63 13.99 -11.02
N GLY A 97 8.34 13.85 -10.68
CA GLY A 97 7.36 14.94 -10.75
C GLY A 97 7.72 16.16 -9.89
N THR A 98 8.31 15.95 -8.70
CA THR A 98 8.75 17.04 -7.79
C THR A 98 9.75 17.99 -8.43
N THR A 99 10.48 17.52 -9.45
CA THR A 99 11.49 18.34 -10.16
C THR A 99 10.86 19.56 -10.82
N MET A 100 9.57 19.51 -11.16
CA MET A 100 8.82 20.63 -11.73
C MET A 100 8.81 21.86 -10.82
N THR A 101 8.78 21.69 -9.50
CA THR A 101 8.86 22.84 -8.59
C THR A 101 10.19 23.58 -8.76
N GLY A 102 11.29 22.85 -8.87
CA GLY A 102 12.61 23.43 -9.08
C GLY A 102 12.71 24.22 -10.40
N TRP A 103 12.07 23.72 -11.46
CA TRP A 103 12.00 24.42 -12.75
C TRP A 103 11.15 25.69 -12.69
N ILE A 104 9.99 25.63 -12.04
CA ILE A 104 9.13 26.80 -11.80
C ILE A 104 9.95 27.88 -11.08
N VAL A 105 10.61 27.52 -9.97
CA VAL A 105 11.42 28.47 -9.19
C VAL A 105 12.62 28.99 -9.98
N ALA A 106 13.40 28.11 -10.62
CA ALA A 106 14.63 28.50 -11.32
C ALA A 106 14.38 29.38 -12.55
N VAL A 107 13.36 29.06 -13.35
CA VAL A 107 13.07 29.77 -14.60
C VAL A 107 12.19 30.99 -14.35
N LEU A 108 11.08 30.81 -13.62
CA LEU A 108 10.11 31.88 -13.44
C LEU A 108 10.52 32.81 -12.28
N GLY A 109 11.14 32.29 -11.23
CA GLY A 109 11.46 33.07 -10.03
C GLY A 109 12.75 33.85 -10.12
N PHE A 110 13.71 33.38 -10.92
CA PHE A 110 15.00 34.06 -11.10
C PHE A 110 15.29 34.47 -12.55
N GLY A 111 14.62 33.86 -13.54
CA GLY A 111 14.86 34.13 -14.96
C GLY A 111 13.93 35.18 -15.58
N VAL A 112 12.75 35.43 -14.98
CA VAL A 112 11.78 36.43 -15.44
C VAL A 112 11.57 37.43 -14.30
N LYS A 113 11.43 38.74 -14.59
CA LYS A 113 11.10 39.78 -13.59
C LYS A 113 9.65 39.65 -13.10
N ILE A 114 9.29 38.51 -12.52
CA ILE A 114 7.96 38.21 -11.99
C ILE A 114 7.72 38.95 -10.67
N ASP A 115 8.77 39.48 -10.05
CA ASP A 115 8.74 40.39 -8.89
C ASP A 115 7.59 41.41 -9.02
N ALA A 116 7.49 42.09 -10.17
CA ALA A 116 6.45 43.09 -10.44
C ALA A 116 5.04 42.52 -10.63
N LEU A 117 4.92 41.23 -10.95
CA LEU A 117 3.66 40.52 -11.18
C LEU A 117 3.17 39.76 -9.94
N ALA A 118 4.02 39.51 -8.95
CA ALA A 118 3.67 38.73 -7.77
C ALA A 118 2.45 39.29 -7.02
N LEU A 119 2.47 40.57 -6.66
CA LEU A 119 1.35 41.24 -5.97
C LEU A 119 0.08 41.36 -6.85
N PRO A 120 0.16 41.74 -8.15
CA PRO A 120 -0.98 41.66 -9.06
C PRO A 120 -1.62 40.27 -9.14
N LEU A 121 -0.82 39.20 -9.17
CA LEU A 121 -1.31 37.82 -9.20
C LEU A 121 -2.03 37.45 -7.90
N VAL A 122 -1.53 37.91 -6.74
CA VAL A 122 -2.23 37.78 -5.45
C VAL A 122 -3.59 38.48 -5.50
N GLY A 123 -3.63 39.74 -5.93
CA GLY A 123 -4.86 40.52 -6.00
C GLY A 123 -5.90 39.89 -6.94
N LEU A 124 -5.47 39.47 -8.13
CA LEU A 124 -6.34 38.82 -9.10
C LEU A 124 -6.82 37.45 -8.60
N GLY A 125 -5.93 36.64 -8.03
CA GLY A 125 -6.27 35.33 -7.50
C GLY A 125 -7.28 35.39 -6.35
N VAL A 126 -7.08 36.32 -5.41
CA VAL A 126 -8.04 36.58 -4.33
C VAL A 126 -9.37 37.08 -4.89
N GLY A 127 -9.36 37.98 -5.88
CA GLY A 127 -10.58 38.43 -6.56
C GLY A 127 -11.35 37.29 -7.21
N LEU A 128 -10.67 36.38 -7.92
CA LEU A 128 -11.27 35.18 -8.52
C LEU A 128 -11.82 34.20 -7.46
N ARG A 129 -11.11 34.06 -6.33
CA ARG A 129 -11.54 33.23 -5.18
C ARG A 129 -12.81 33.77 -4.54
N LEU A 130 -12.87 35.06 -4.25
CA LEU A 130 -14.01 35.70 -3.59
C LEU A 130 -15.25 35.77 -4.48
N THR A 131 -15.07 36.04 -5.78
CA THR A 131 -16.20 36.13 -6.71
C THR A 131 -16.76 34.75 -7.10
N GLY A 132 -16.02 33.66 -6.90
CA GLY A 132 -16.36 32.33 -7.38
C GLY A 132 -16.57 31.26 -6.31
N ALA A 133 -16.98 31.63 -5.09
CA ALA A 133 -17.06 30.73 -3.94
C ALA A 133 -17.69 29.35 -4.29
N GLY A 134 -17.02 28.26 -3.88
CA GLY A 134 -17.46 26.87 -4.13
C GLY A 134 -17.27 26.36 -5.57
N SER A 135 -16.76 27.18 -6.50
CA SER A 135 -16.56 26.79 -7.90
C SER A 135 -15.10 26.47 -8.25
N ARG A 136 -14.90 25.81 -9.40
CA ARG A 136 -13.57 25.60 -10.00
C ARG A 136 -12.82 26.92 -10.24
N ARG A 137 -13.54 28.02 -10.51
CA ARG A 137 -12.93 29.35 -10.63
C ARG A 137 -12.31 29.81 -9.32
N ALA A 138 -12.96 29.57 -8.19
CA ALA A 138 -12.36 29.91 -6.90
C ALA A 138 -11.13 29.06 -6.59
N ALA A 139 -11.15 27.77 -6.95
CA ALA A 139 -9.98 26.91 -6.81
C ALA A 139 -8.79 27.41 -7.64
N LEU A 140 -9.02 27.79 -8.90
CA LEU A 140 -7.99 28.41 -9.74
C LEU A 140 -7.54 29.79 -9.20
N GLY A 141 -8.46 30.56 -8.62
CA GLY A 141 -8.15 31.82 -7.94
C GLY A 141 -7.24 31.63 -6.72
N THR A 142 -7.53 30.63 -5.89
CA THR A 142 -6.65 30.22 -4.77
C THR A 142 -5.28 29.81 -5.31
N ALA A 143 -5.24 29.03 -6.40
CA ALA A 143 -3.97 28.61 -7.00
C ALA A 143 -3.13 29.80 -7.50
N LEU A 144 -3.79 30.77 -8.16
CA LEU A 144 -3.16 31.98 -8.68
C LEU A 144 -2.65 32.89 -7.57
N ALA A 145 -3.43 33.04 -6.49
CA ALA A 145 -3.01 33.80 -5.31
C ALA A 145 -1.81 33.14 -4.62
N GLY A 146 -1.85 31.82 -4.48
CA GLY A 146 -0.73 31.04 -3.95
C GLY A 146 0.53 31.20 -4.81
N PHE A 147 0.38 31.12 -6.13
CA PHE A 147 1.47 31.37 -7.07
C PHE A 147 2.07 32.77 -6.90
N GLY A 148 1.26 33.83 -6.83
CA GLY A 148 1.76 35.19 -6.56
C GLY A 148 2.51 35.32 -5.23
N LEU A 149 1.96 34.74 -4.15
CA LEU A 149 2.56 34.78 -2.83
C LEU A 149 3.88 33.99 -2.75
N LEU A 150 3.95 32.88 -3.48
CA LEU A 150 5.14 32.06 -3.62
C LEU A 150 6.30 32.89 -4.22
N PHE A 151 6.08 33.60 -5.33
CA PHE A 151 7.12 34.45 -5.93
C PHE A 151 7.53 35.60 -5.03
N PHE A 152 6.56 36.25 -4.37
CA PHE A 152 6.86 37.29 -3.40
C PHE A 152 7.74 36.75 -2.25
N GLY A 153 7.45 35.55 -1.76
CA GLY A 153 8.31 34.86 -0.79
C GLY A 153 9.74 34.60 -1.30
N ILE A 154 9.89 34.20 -2.58
CA ILE A 154 11.22 34.02 -3.21
C ILE A 154 11.99 35.34 -3.28
N GLU A 155 11.33 36.43 -3.64
CA GLU A 155 11.94 37.78 -3.70
C GLU A 155 12.47 38.18 -2.32
N VAL A 156 11.64 38.07 -1.27
CA VAL A 156 12.06 38.33 0.11
C VAL A 156 13.24 37.44 0.53
N LEU A 157 13.24 36.16 0.14
CA LEU A 157 14.36 35.26 0.42
C LEU A 157 15.64 35.65 -0.32
N LYS A 158 15.54 36.04 -1.59
CA LYS A 158 16.67 36.48 -2.41
C LYS A 158 17.33 37.71 -1.80
N ASP A 159 16.54 38.69 -1.38
CA ASP A 159 17.03 39.92 -0.75
C ASP A 159 17.68 39.64 0.61
N ALA A 160 17.02 38.83 1.45
CA ALA A 160 17.55 38.45 2.76
C ALA A 160 18.89 37.69 2.63
N PHE A 161 18.97 36.71 1.72
CA PHE A 161 20.21 35.98 1.47
C PHE A 161 21.30 36.84 0.81
N GLY A 162 20.94 37.79 -0.05
CA GLY A 162 21.88 38.78 -0.59
C GLY A 162 22.52 39.63 0.52
N GLY A 163 21.72 40.07 1.50
CA GLY A 163 22.22 40.79 2.67
C GLY A 163 23.15 39.96 3.57
N VAL A 164 22.88 38.65 3.70
CA VAL A 164 23.77 37.71 4.42
C VAL A 164 25.08 37.47 3.65
N ALA A 165 25.02 37.29 2.32
CA ALA A 165 26.17 36.99 1.49
C ALA A 165 27.24 38.08 1.50
N GLN A 166 26.83 39.34 1.70
CA GLN A 166 27.75 40.46 1.84
C GLN A 166 28.51 40.50 3.17
N ARG A 167 28.08 39.70 4.17
CA ARG A 167 28.57 39.79 5.57
C ARG A 167 29.22 38.51 6.06
N ILE A 168 28.73 37.36 5.57
CA ILE A 168 29.16 36.04 5.99
C ILE A 168 29.63 35.30 4.75
N GLU A 169 30.93 35.11 4.63
CA GLU A 169 31.45 34.02 3.82
C GLU A 169 31.19 32.73 4.59
N LEU A 170 30.18 31.97 4.17
CA LEU A 170 30.05 30.60 4.65
C LEU A 170 31.35 29.88 4.30
N PRO A 171 31.97 29.14 5.25
CA PRO A 171 33.18 28.40 4.93
C PRO A 171 32.86 27.45 3.77
N ALA A 172 33.35 27.80 2.58
CA ALA A 172 33.32 26.95 1.42
C ALA A 172 34.34 25.85 1.67
N GLY A 173 33.98 24.90 2.54
CA GLY A 173 34.81 23.75 2.80
C GLY A 173 34.99 23.01 1.49
N THR A 174 36.22 22.99 0.98
CA THR A 174 36.58 22.16 -0.16
C THR A 174 36.85 20.76 0.37
N GLY A 175 36.01 19.79 0.03
CA GLY A 175 36.20 18.38 0.41
C GLY A 175 34.94 17.66 0.82
N TRP A 176 35.07 16.35 1.05
CA TRP A 176 33.94 15.46 1.33
C TRP A 176 33.19 15.79 2.63
N THR A 177 33.87 16.36 3.64
CA THR A 177 33.23 16.76 4.91
C THR A 177 32.20 17.86 4.73
N ALA A 178 32.51 18.87 3.92
CA ALA A 178 31.60 19.97 3.64
C ALA A 178 30.38 19.51 2.82
N VAL A 179 30.62 18.63 1.83
CA VAL A 179 29.55 18.01 1.03
C VAL A 179 28.60 17.20 1.91
N LEU A 180 29.15 16.40 2.85
CA LEU A 180 28.34 15.63 3.80
C LEU A 180 27.55 16.55 4.74
N ALA A 181 28.17 17.64 5.23
CA ALA A 181 27.46 18.62 6.05
C ALA A 181 26.30 19.28 5.28
N GLN A 182 26.50 19.65 4.01
CA GLN A 182 25.48 20.22 3.14
C GLN A 182 24.32 19.23 2.87
N LEU A 183 24.64 17.95 2.65
CA LEU A 183 23.63 16.90 2.58
C LEU A 183 22.82 16.82 3.88
N LEU A 184 23.47 16.81 5.04
CA LEU A 184 22.77 16.77 6.33
C LEU A 184 21.90 18.01 6.56
N ILE A 185 22.34 19.19 6.13
CA ILE A 185 21.53 20.41 6.17
C ILE A 185 20.26 20.21 5.33
N GLY A 186 20.36 19.70 4.11
CA GLY A 186 19.19 19.43 3.27
C GLY A 186 18.21 18.41 3.88
N LEU A 187 18.76 17.35 4.47
CA LEU A 187 17.99 16.34 5.21
C LEU A 187 17.20 16.98 6.36
N VAL A 188 17.88 17.71 7.23
CA VAL A 188 17.28 18.35 8.41
C VAL A 188 16.26 19.42 7.98
N LEU A 189 16.60 20.28 7.02
CA LEU A 189 15.67 21.28 6.49
C LEU A 189 14.39 20.62 5.98
N THR A 190 14.49 19.52 5.22
CA THR A 190 13.29 18.86 4.72
C THR A 190 12.48 18.21 5.82
N ILE A 191 13.12 17.63 6.83
CA ILE A 191 12.41 17.06 7.98
C ILE A 191 11.69 18.16 8.77
N LEU A 192 12.33 19.29 9.03
CA LEU A 192 11.73 20.39 9.78
C LEU A 192 10.60 21.05 9.01
N MET A 193 10.80 21.30 7.72
CA MET A 193 9.81 21.95 6.85
C MET A 193 8.74 20.98 6.35
N GLN A 194 8.92 19.67 6.53
CA GLN A 194 8.07 18.60 5.99
C GLN A 194 7.84 18.71 4.46
N SER A 195 8.71 19.43 3.74
CA SER A 195 8.57 19.75 2.32
C SER A 195 9.94 19.87 1.65
N SER A 196 10.24 18.95 0.73
CA SER A 196 11.46 19.00 -0.08
C SER A 196 11.42 20.12 -1.11
N SER A 197 10.25 20.49 -1.63
CA SER A 197 10.07 21.65 -2.50
C SER A 197 10.46 22.96 -1.80
N ALA A 198 10.15 23.09 -0.51
CA ALA A 198 10.55 24.25 0.27
C ALA A 198 12.06 24.27 0.55
N SER A 199 12.63 23.12 0.92
CA SER A 199 14.08 22.98 1.10
C SER A 199 14.85 23.25 -0.19
N LEU A 200 14.35 22.76 -1.33
CA LEU A 200 14.89 23.04 -2.67
C LEU A 200 14.85 24.53 -2.98
N THR A 201 13.74 25.22 -2.68
CA THR A 201 13.62 26.66 -2.94
C THR A 201 14.61 27.47 -2.11
N VAL A 202 14.72 27.19 -0.81
CA VAL A 202 15.74 27.82 0.05
C VAL A 202 17.13 27.59 -0.52
N THR A 203 17.41 26.37 -0.98
CA THR A 203 18.70 26.01 -1.61
C THR A 203 18.94 26.77 -2.92
N LEU A 204 17.92 26.89 -3.78
CA LEU A 204 17.99 27.63 -5.04
C LEU A 204 18.26 29.12 -4.79
N SER A 205 17.55 29.73 -3.85
CA SER A 205 17.75 31.12 -3.45
C SER A 205 19.15 31.35 -2.91
N ALA A 206 19.64 30.48 -2.02
CA ALA A 206 20.98 30.57 -1.48
C ALA A 206 22.06 30.41 -2.58
N ALA A 207 21.88 29.47 -3.52
CA ALA A 207 22.83 29.28 -4.61
C ALA A 207 22.82 30.47 -5.58
N GLN A 208 21.65 31.03 -5.87
CA GLN A 208 21.50 32.19 -6.73
C GLN A 208 22.08 33.46 -6.11
N ALA A 209 22.01 33.59 -4.78
CA ALA A 209 22.65 34.67 -4.02
C ALA A 209 24.16 34.48 -3.83
N GLY A 210 24.74 33.35 -4.29
CA GLY A 210 26.17 33.07 -4.18
C GLY A 210 26.63 32.52 -2.82
N LEU A 211 25.70 32.24 -1.89
CA LEU A 211 26.02 31.71 -0.55
C LEU A 211 26.53 30.28 -0.59
N ILE A 212 26.09 29.49 -1.57
CA ILE A 212 26.48 28.10 -1.72
C ILE A 212 26.78 27.80 -3.20
N GLY A 213 27.90 27.16 -3.46
CA GLY A 213 28.27 26.73 -4.81
C GLY A 213 27.31 25.66 -5.35
N ALA A 214 27.29 25.47 -6.67
CA ALA A 214 26.41 24.49 -7.33
C ALA A 214 26.57 23.07 -6.79
N GLN A 215 27.80 22.64 -6.49
CA GLN A 215 28.07 21.33 -5.91
C GLN A 215 27.49 21.18 -4.50
N GLY A 216 27.61 22.22 -3.66
CA GLY A 216 27.04 22.18 -2.32
C GLY A 216 25.52 22.23 -2.33
N ALA A 217 24.94 23.07 -3.19
CA ALA A 217 23.50 23.09 -3.40
C ALA A 217 22.97 21.74 -3.87
N ALA A 218 23.67 21.07 -4.79
CA ALA A 218 23.35 19.71 -5.22
C ALA A 218 23.41 18.69 -4.07
N ALA A 219 24.38 18.81 -3.15
CA ALA A 219 24.44 17.98 -1.94
C ALA A 219 23.23 18.23 -1.01
N VAL A 220 22.83 19.48 -0.81
CA VAL A 220 21.60 19.83 -0.07
C VAL A 220 20.36 19.20 -0.74
N VAL A 221 20.27 19.22 -2.07
CA VAL A 221 19.18 18.58 -2.82
C VAL A 221 19.14 17.06 -2.62
N ILE A 222 20.30 16.39 -2.59
CA ILE A 222 20.38 14.96 -2.25
C ILE A 222 19.80 14.73 -0.85
N GLY A 223 20.25 15.52 0.13
CA GLY A 223 19.76 15.46 1.50
C GLY A 223 18.25 15.66 1.60
N ALA A 224 17.71 16.64 0.88
CA ALA A 224 16.29 16.94 0.87
C ALA A 224 15.42 15.79 0.31
N ASN A 225 15.88 15.12 -0.75
CA ASN A 225 15.19 13.95 -1.29
C ASN A 225 15.17 12.78 -0.29
N ILE A 226 16.29 12.54 0.42
CA ILE A 226 16.34 11.54 1.49
C ILE A 226 15.39 11.95 2.64
N GLY A 227 15.38 13.22 3.02
CA GLY A 227 14.56 13.75 4.11
C GLY A 227 13.06 13.58 3.88
N THR A 228 12.62 13.68 2.61
CA THR A 228 11.21 13.47 2.21
C THR A 228 10.69 12.09 2.63
N THR A 229 11.56 11.08 2.70
CA THR A 229 11.18 9.70 3.01
C THR A 229 10.61 9.53 4.42
N VAL A 230 10.91 10.45 5.35
CA VAL A 230 10.37 10.43 6.72
C VAL A 230 8.84 10.46 6.71
N THR A 231 8.23 11.22 5.80
CA THR A 231 6.77 11.27 5.64
C THR A 231 6.17 9.91 5.28
N ALA A 232 6.83 9.17 4.39
CA ALA A 232 6.41 7.83 3.98
C ALA A 232 6.52 6.82 5.12
N VAL A 233 7.58 6.92 5.93
CA VAL A 233 7.78 6.07 7.12
C VAL A 233 6.67 6.33 8.14
N ILE A 234 6.38 7.60 8.44
CA ILE A 234 5.30 7.98 9.36
C ILE A 234 3.95 7.46 8.86
N ALA A 235 3.66 7.60 7.57
CA ALA A 235 2.42 7.12 6.96
C ALA A 235 2.24 5.59 6.99
N ALA A 236 3.33 4.83 7.19
CA ALA A 236 3.31 3.38 7.26
C ALA A 236 3.33 2.82 8.69
N LEU A 237 3.35 3.67 9.72
CA LEU A 237 3.25 3.23 11.11
C LEU A 237 1.87 2.61 11.38
N GLY A 238 1.85 1.38 11.89
CA GLY A 238 0.62 0.62 12.14
C GLY A 238 -0.10 0.11 10.88
N ALA A 239 0.50 0.26 9.70
CA ALA A 239 -0.11 -0.12 8.43
C ALA A 239 0.13 -1.60 8.06
N THR A 240 -0.60 -2.08 7.05
CA THR A 240 -0.48 -3.44 6.48
C THR A 240 0.94 -3.74 5.97
N ALA A 241 1.27 -5.02 5.79
CA ALA A 241 2.56 -5.44 5.24
C ALA A 241 2.87 -4.77 3.89
N ASN A 242 1.88 -4.68 2.99
CA ASN A 242 2.07 -4.04 1.68
C ASN A 242 2.35 -2.54 1.79
N ALA A 243 1.68 -1.83 2.71
CA ALA A 243 1.96 -0.41 2.96
C ALA A 243 3.38 -0.19 3.51
N ARG A 244 3.84 -1.05 4.43
CA ARG A 244 5.23 -1.04 4.93
C ARG A 244 6.24 -1.30 3.81
N ARG A 245 5.96 -2.26 2.91
CA ARG A 245 6.79 -2.53 1.72
C ARG A 245 6.89 -1.30 0.82
N ALA A 246 5.77 -0.64 0.53
CA ALA A 246 5.76 0.55 -0.33
C ALA A 246 6.58 1.71 0.28
N ALA A 247 6.41 1.97 1.59
CA ALA A 247 7.21 2.97 2.29
C ALA A 247 8.70 2.63 2.30
N SER A 248 9.06 1.38 2.60
CA SER A 248 10.47 0.93 2.56
C SER A 248 11.07 1.02 1.16
N ALA A 249 10.32 0.70 0.11
CA ALA A 249 10.79 0.88 -1.26
C ALA A 249 11.06 2.36 -1.60
N HIS A 250 10.22 3.27 -1.12
CA HIS A 250 10.43 4.71 -1.30
C HIS A 250 11.68 5.21 -0.55
N VAL A 251 11.94 4.71 0.66
CA VAL A 251 13.18 4.98 1.39
C VAL A 251 14.38 4.46 0.61
N LEU A 252 14.36 3.18 0.20
CA LEU A 252 15.47 2.56 -0.52
C LEU A 252 15.76 3.24 -1.87
N PHE A 253 14.72 3.65 -2.60
CA PHE A 253 14.88 4.45 -3.82
C PHE A 253 15.70 5.72 -3.56
N ASN A 254 15.29 6.52 -2.58
CA ASN A 254 15.90 7.82 -2.31
C ASN A 254 17.31 7.67 -1.72
N VAL A 255 17.52 6.70 -0.82
CA VAL A 255 18.84 6.42 -0.24
C VAL A 255 19.80 5.89 -1.29
N LEU A 256 19.42 4.92 -2.11
CA LEU A 256 20.30 4.40 -3.16
C LEU A 256 20.65 5.49 -4.18
N THR A 257 19.64 6.23 -4.66
CA THR A 257 19.85 7.34 -5.59
C THR A 257 20.76 8.40 -4.97
N GLY A 258 20.54 8.73 -3.70
CA GLY A 258 21.38 9.61 -2.90
C GLY A 258 22.83 9.18 -2.83
N LEU A 259 23.10 7.92 -2.49
CA LEU A 259 24.45 7.37 -2.39
C LEU A 259 25.17 7.39 -3.74
N VAL A 260 24.51 6.95 -4.81
CA VAL A 260 25.09 6.92 -6.16
C VAL A 260 25.34 8.35 -6.67
N ALA A 261 24.38 9.25 -6.51
CA ALA A 261 24.53 10.64 -6.93
C ALA A 261 25.61 11.38 -6.12
N LEU A 262 25.72 11.10 -4.82
CA LEU A 262 26.76 11.66 -3.96
C LEU A 262 28.16 11.18 -4.39
N ALA A 263 28.31 9.89 -4.70
CA ALA A 263 29.55 9.35 -5.23
C ALA A 263 29.91 10.01 -6.56
N LEU A 264 28.94 10.21 -7.45
CA LEU A 264 29.13 10.80 -8.78
C LEU A 264 29.14 12.34 -8.80
N LEU A 265 28.93 12.99 -7.66
CA LEU A 265 28.59 14.40 -7.55
C LEU A 265 29.51 15.36 -8.33
N PRO A 266 30.85 15.33 -8.19
CA PRO A 266 31.71 16.28 -8.88
C PRO A 266 31.63 16.14 -10.41
N TRP A 267 31.61 14.91 -10.92
CA TRP A 267 31.50 14.65 -12.36
C TRP A 267 30.13 15.02 -12.91
N LEU A 268 29.07 14.77 -12.13
CA LEU A 268 27.71 15.09 -12.54
C LEU A 268 27.50 16.61 -12.65
N VAL A 269 27.99 17.38 -11.67
CA VAL A 269 27.89 18.84 -11.68
C VAL A 269 28.72 19.44 -12.82
N ASP A 270 29.95 18.97 -13.04
CA ASP A 270 30.79 19.43 -14.15
C ASP A 270 30.15 19.13 -15.52
N ALA A 271 29.61 17.92 -15.70
CA ALA A 271 28.89 17.55 -16.92
C ALA A 271 27.67 18.45 -17.18
N LEU A 272 26.91 18.79 -16.14
CA LEU A 272 25.77 19.71 -16.24
C LEU A 272 26.20 21.13 -16.60
N LEU A 273 27.31 21.63 -16.04
CA LEU A 273 27.84 22.95 -16.39
C LEU A 273 28.26 23.00 -17.87
N ARG A 274 28.96 21.97 -18.35
CA ARG A 274 29.34 21.86 -19.78
C ARG A 274 28.12 21.74 -20.69
N LEU A 275 27.10 20.96 -20.30
CA LEU A 275 25.85 20.85 -21.05
C LEU A 275 25.13 22.19 -21.16
N LYS A 276 25.04 22.94 -20.07
CA LYS A 276 24.44 24.29 -20.08
C LYS A 276 25.19 25.23 -21.02
N GLN A 277 26.52 25.21 -20.98
CA GLN A 277 27.36 26.00 -21.87
C GLN A 277 27.13 25.61 -23.34
N ALA A 278 27.08 24.32 -23.64
CA ALA A 278 26.83 23.81 -25.00
C ALA A 278 25.42 24.17 -25.53
N LEU A 279 24.42 24.24 -24.65
CA LEU A 279 23.04 24.63 -24.98
C LEU A 279 22.82 26.16 -24.96
N GLY A 280 23.86 26.96 -24.69
CA GLY A 280 23.75 28.42 -24.60
C GLY A 280 22.86 28.90 -23.45
N MET A 281 22.68 28.10 -22.41
CA MET A 281 21.84 28.44 -21.26
C MET A 281 22.51 29.48 -20.35
N PRO A 282 21.74 30.34 -19.66
CA PRO A 282 22.30 31.31 -18.72
C PRO A 282 23.16 30.66 -17.63
N ALA A 283 24.23 31.35 -17.24
CA ALA A 283 25.11 30.97 -16.14
C ALA A 283 24.47 31.20 -14.76
N ALA A 284 23.19 30.84 -14.60
CA ALA A 284 22.45 30.94 -13.34
C ALA A 284 22.66 29.68 -12.48
N PRO A 285 23.17 29.81 -11.23
CA PRO A 285 23.33 28.68 -10.32
C PRO A 285 22.02 27.93 -10.04
N ALA A 286 20.90 28.64 -9.86
CA ALA A 286 19.59 28.03 -9.63
C ALA A 286 19.20 27.05 -10.75
N LEU A 287 19.47 27.41 -12.02
CA LEU A 287 19.20 26.54 -13.16
C LEU A 287 20.06 25.27 -13.14
N THR A 288 21.32 25.37 -12.71
CA THR A 288 22.20 24.19 -12.56
C THR A 288 21.65 23.23 -11.50
N VAL A 289 21.15 23.76 -10.39
CA VAL A 289 20.58 22.97 -9.29
C VAL A 289 19.25 22.33 -9.70
N ALA A 290 18.38 23.02 -10.44
CA ALA A 290 17.13 22.46 -10.98
C ALA A 290 17.39 21.33 -12.00
N LEU A 291 18.37 21.52 -12.89
CA LEU A 291 18.84 20.48 -13.81
C LEU A 291 19.40 19.27 -13.04
N PHE A 292 20.25 19.52 -12.04
CA PHE A 292 20.78 18.48 -11.17
C PHE A 292 19.66 17.68 -10.51
N HIS A 293 18.66 18.35 -9.94
CA HIS A 293 17.52 17.69 -9.29
C HIS A 293 16.74 16.78 -10.27
N THR A 294 16.60 17.21 -11.52
CA THR A 294 15.95 16.41 -12.57
C THR A 294 16.78 15.16 -12.89
N VAL A 295 18.08 15.35 -13.16
CA VAL A 295 18.98 14.24 -13.48
C VAL A 295 19.13 13.27 -12.32
N PHE A 296 19.15 13.77 -11.08
CA PHE A 296 19.14 12.98 -9.85
C PHE A 296 17.95 12.03 -9.79
N ASN A 297 16.72 12.54 -9.98
CA ASN A 297 15.52 11.70 -9.88
C ASN A 297 15.40 10.72 -11.05
N VAL A 298 15.78 11.15 -12.27
CA VAL A 298 15.83 10.27 -13.44
C VAL A 298 16.86 9.16 -13.25
N LEU A 299 18.04 9.47 -12.70
CA LEU A 299 19.05 8.47 -12.31
C LEU A 299 18.44 7.43 -11.35
N GLY A 300 17.68 7.86 -10.35
CA GLY A 300 17.00 6.95 -9.43
C GLY A 300 16.04 5.99 -10.14
N VAL A 301 15.25 6.48 -11.09
CA VAL A 301 14.37 5.64 -11.91
C VAL A 301 15.17 4.66 -12.77
N LEU A 302 16.26 5.10 -13.39
CA LEU A 302 17.13 4.23 -14.20
C LEU A 302 17.77 3.13 -13.36
N LEU A 303 18.19 3.42 -12.14
CA LEU A 303 18.72 2.44 -11.19
C LEU A 303 17.65 1.46 -10.73
N MET A 304 16.44 1.94 -10.45
CA MET A 304 15.33 1.07 -10.05
C MET A 304 14.71 0.29 -11.21
N TRP A 305 14.96 0.67 -12.47
CA TRP A 305 14.41 -0.03 -13.63
C TRP A 305 14.69 -1.54 -13.63
N PRO A 306 15.95 -2.00 -13.52
CA PRO A 306 16.28 -3.43 -13.40
C PRO A 306 16.12 -3.98 -11.98
N LEU A 307 16.15 -3.13 -10.94
CA LEU A 307 16.12 -3.56 -9.54
C LEU A 307 14.70 -3.68 -8.97
N GLY A 308 13.70 -3.06 -9.59
CA GLY A 308 12.36 -2.89 -9.02
C GLY A 308 11.67 -4.20 -8.65
N ASP A 309 11.74 -5.23 -9.50
CA ASP A 309 11.14 -6.53 -9.20
C ASP A 309 11.89 -7.27 -8.11
N ARG A 310 13.23 -7.21 -8.13
CA ARG A 310 14.07 -7.83 -7.11
C ARG A 310 13.85 -7.18 -5.76
N LEU A 311 13.73 -5.85 -5.75
CA LEU A 311 13.38 -5.07 -4.58
C LEU A 311 11.99 -5.46 -4.06
N ALA A 312 10.99 -5.54 -4.93
CA ALA A 312 9.64 -5.96 -4.53
C ALA A 312 9.63 -7.38 -3.94
N ALA A 313 10.33 -8.33 -4.57
CA ALA A 313 10.46 -9.70 -4.08
C ALA A 313 11.22 -9.78 -2.75
N TRP A 314 12.29 -9.01 -2.59
CA TRP A 314 13.03 -8.93 -1.33
C TRP A 314 12.17 -8.33 -0.21
N LEU A 315 11.44 -7.24 -0.48
CA LEU A 315 10.55 -6.60 0.48
C LEU A 315 9.38 -7.51 0.90
N GLN A 316 8.88 -8.34 -0.03
CA GLN A 316 7.90 -9.38 0.30
C GLN A 316 8.44 -10.38 1.34
N GLN A 317 9.74 -10.67 1.32
CA GLN A 317 10.36 -11.56 2.30
C GLN A 317 10.61 -10.90 3.66
N GLN A 318 10.89 -9.59 3.68
CA GLN A 318 11.20 -8.84 4.91
C GLN A 318 9.94 -8.44 5.70
N PHE A 319 8.89 -8.02 5.01
CA PHE A 319 7.63 -7.60 5.62
C PHE A 319 6.55 -8.61 5.28
N ARG A 320 6.49 -9.74 5.97
CA ARG A 320 5.51 -10.80 5.69
C ARG A 320 4.17 -10.49 6.35
N ALA A 321 3.08 -10.66 5.63
CA ALA A 321 1.76 -10.74 6.25
C ALA A 321 1.60 -12.13 6.88
N ALA A 322 0.95 -12.23 8.04
CA ALA A 322 0.64 -13.53 8.67
C ALA A 322 -0.12 -14.47 7.69
N GLU A 323 -0.94 -13.86 6.84
CA GLU A 323 -1.72 -14.48 5.76
C GLU A 323 -0.87 -15.09 4.63
N GLU A 324 0.28 -14.49 4.32
CA GLU A 324 1.21 -15.01 3.31
C GLU A 324 2.05 -16.17 3.85
N ASP A 325 2.38 -16.16 5.14
CA ASP A 325 3.02 -17.30 5.80
C ASP A 325 2.04 -18.49 5.97
N GLU A 326 0.73 -18.23 6.17
CA GLU A 326 -0.28 -19.30 6.16
C GLU A 326 -0.49 -19.92 4.77
N ALA A 327 -0.30 -19.17 3.68
CA ALA A 327 -0.45 -19.67 2.31
C ALA A 327 0.74 -20.49 1.80
N ARG A 328 1.86 -20.54 2.53
CA ARG A 328 3.02 -21.36 2.13
C ARG A 328 2.83 -22.81 2.57
N PRO A 329 3.08 -23.78 1.68
CA PRO A 329 3.17 -25.17 2.10
C PRO A 329 4.21 -25.33 3.20
N ARG A 330 3.85 -26.02 4.28
CA ARG A 330 4.75 -26.28 5.41
C ARG A 330 5.44 -27.63 5.27
N TYR A 331 4.76 -28.59 4.64
CA TYR A 331 5.23 -29.96 4.54
C TYR A 331 5.67 -30.36 3.13
N LEU A 332 5.24 -29.63 2.09
CA LEU A 332 5.54 -29.96 0.69
C LEU A 332 6.96 -29.53 0.27
N ASP A 333 7.97 -30.18 0.82
CA ASP A 333 9.38 -29.95 0.46
C ASP A 333 9.77 -30.71 -0.82
N PRO A 334 10.36 -30.07 -1.83
CA PRO A 334 10.88 -30.74 -3.03
C PRO A 334 11.82 -31.93 -2.75
N THR A 335 12.57 -31.92 -1.66
CA THR A 335 13.56 -32.95 -1.31
C THR A 335 12.90 -34.28 -0.94
N VAL A 336 11.67 -34.26 -0.39
CA VAL A 336 10.95 -35.50 -0.03
C VAL A 336 10.40 -36.25 -1.24
N LEU A 337 10.36 -35.63 -2.43
CA LEU A 337 9.94 -36.29 -3.67
C LEU A 337 10.84 -37.47 -4.07
N SER A 338 12.07 -37.51 -3.57
CA SER A 338 12.99 -38.65 -3.77
C SER A 338 12.56 -39.92 -3.04
N VAL A 339 11.68 -39.81 -2.04
CA VAL A 339 11.17 -40.92 -1.24
C VAL A 339 9.62 -40.86 -1.24
N PRO A 340 8.93 -41.55 -2.16
CA PRO A 340 7.49 -41.41 -2.36
C PRO A 340 6.61 -41.57 -1.12
N VAL A 341 6.96 -42.48 -0.21
CA VAL A 341 6.22 -42.69 1.05
C VAL A 341 6.28 -41.44 1.94
N LEU A 342 7.45 -40.78 2.02
CA LEU A 342 7.60 -39.53 2.77
C LEU A 342 6.89 -38.37 2.08
N ALA A 343 6.90 -38.32 0.75
CA ALA A 343 6.14 -37.34 -0.03
C ALA A 343 4.62 -37.48 0.19
N LEU A 344 4.09 -38.70 0.27
CA LEU A 344 2.67 -38.94 0.57
C LEU A 344 2.30 -38.51 2.00
N ASP A 345 3.15 -38.79 2.99
CA ASP A 345 2.93 -38.32 4.37
C ASP A 345 2.98 -36.79 4.46
N ALA A 346 3.96 -36.16 3.80
CA ALA A 346 4.05 -34.70 3.69
C ALA A 346 2.79 -34.09 3.05
N LEU A 347 2.31 -34.69 1.97
CA LEU A 347 1.07 -34.29 1.29
C LEU A 347 -0.15 -34.42 2.22
N ARG A 348 -0.28 -35.54 2.93
CA ARG A 348 -1.36 -35.76 3.91
C ARG A 348 -1.33 -34.72 5.03
N ARG A 349 -0.16 -34.38 5.58
CA ARG A 349 -0.01 -33.34 6.62
C ARG A 349 -0.42 -31.96 6.11
N GLU A 350 -0.09 -31.63 4.87
CA GLU A 350 -0.52 -30.36 4.25
C GLU A 350 -2.04 -30.33 4.05
N LEU A 351 -2.65 -31.44 3.63
CA LEU A 351 -4.11 -31.54 3.49
C LEU A 351 -4.85 -31.48 4.82
N VAL A 352 -4.28 -32.04 5.89
CA VAL A 352 -4.78 -31.84 7.26
C VAL A 352 -4.76 -30.35 7.63
N ARG A 353 -3.72 -29.61 7.24
CA ARG A 353 -3.64 -28.17 7.46
C ARG A 353 -4.68 -27.38 6.67
N LEU A 354 -4.90 -27.74 5.40
CA LEU A 354 -5.94 -27.14 4.57
C LEU A 354 -7.35 -27.42 5.14
N ARG A 355 -7.60 -28.62 5.65
CA ARG A 355 -8.83 -28.99 6.37
C ARG A 355 -9.02 -28.16 7.63
N MET A 356 -7.98 -27.96 8.45
CA MET A 356 -8.07 -27.12 9.65
C MET A 356 -8.42 -25.67 9.30
N LEU A 357 -7.87 -25.14 8.20
CA LEU A 357 -8.24 -23.81 7.70
C LEU A 357 -9.73 -23.76 7.33
N ALA A 358 -10.22 -24.76 6.58
CA ALA A 358 -11.63 -24.86 6.22
C ALA A 358 -12.56 -24.93 7.45
N ALA A 359 -12.19 -25.69 8.48
CA ALA A 359 -12.96 -25.77 9.72
C ALA A 359 -13.09 -24.40 10.40
N ARG A 360 -11.96 -23.68 10.53
CA ARG A 360 -11.92 -22.33 11.10
C ARG A 360 -12.73 -21.32 10.29
N SER A 361 -12.70 -21.41 8.96
CA SER A 361 -13.52 -20.56 8.09
C SER A 361 -15.01 -20.79 8.34
N LEU A 362 -15.47 -22.05 8.35
CA LEU A 362 -16.87 -22.37 8.63
C LEU A 362 -17.29 -21.97 10.05
N ARG A 363 -16.39 -22.13 11.04
CA ARG A 363 -16.62 -21.67 12.41
C ARG A 363 -16.79 -20.15 12.47
N THR A 364 -15.97 -19.41 11.73
CA THR A 364 -16.04 -17.94 11.68
C THR A 364 -17.44 -17.47 11.27
N VAL A 365 -18.12 -18.18 10.36
CA VAL A 365 -19.49 -17.87 9.94
C VAL A 365 -20.47 -17.95 11.12
N VAL A 366 -20.43 -19.03 11.90
CA VAL A 366 -21.34 -19.23 13.04
C VAL A 366 -20.95 -18.44 14.29
N ASP A 367 -19.79 -17.80 14.28
CA ASP A 367 -19.33 -16.85 15.30
C ASP A 367 -19.60 -15.38 14.90
N LEU A 368 -20.17 -15.12 13.71
CA LEU A 368 -20.53 -13.76 13.29
C LEU A 368 -21.59 -13.14 14.23
N PRO A 369 -21.56 -11.80 14.42
CA PRO A 369 -22.56 -11.09 15.25
C PRO A 369 -24.02 -11.35 14.84
N ALA A 370 -24.28 -11.59 13.56
CA ALA A 370 -25.60 -11.97 13.04
C ALA A 370 -26.22 -13.20 13.73
N TRP A 371 -25.40 -14.10 14.27
CA TRP A 371 -25.83 -15.31 15.01
C TRP A 371 -26.10 -15.06 16.51
N GLY A 372 -25.92 -13.83 17.00
CA GLY A 372 -26.21 -13.45 18.39
C GLY A 372 -25.08 -13.76 19.37
N VAL A 373 -23.87 -13.95 18.87
CA VAL A 373 -22.67 -14.18 19.69
C VAL A 373 -22.14 -12.83 20.18
N THR A 374 -22.03 -12.66 21.51
CA THR A 374 -21.62 -11.43 22.20
C THR A 374 -20.10 -11.22 22.28
N ALA A 375 -19.29 -12.05 21.63
CA ALA A 375 -17.84 -11.86 21.63
C ALA A 375 -17.46 -10.70 20.71
N GLN A 376 -16.52 -9.87 21.16
CA GLN A 376 -15.92 -8.69 20.51
C GLN A 376 -15.19 -9.02 19.18
N ALA A 377 -15.76 -9.85 18.31
CA ALA A 377 -15.27 -10.04 16.96
C ALA A 377 -15.68 -8.81 16.17
N ASP A 378 -14.70 -7.95 15.88
CA ASP A 378 -14.85 -6.90 14.88
C ASP A 378 -15.30 -7.57 13.57
N GLU A 379 -16.55 -7.29 13.15
CA GLU A 379 -17.17 -7.92 11.99
C GLU A 379 -16.34 -7.71 10.73
N ALA A 380 -15.76 -6.52 10.57
CA ALA A 380 -14.85 -6.22 9.47
C ALA A 380 -13.61 -7.13 9.53
N GLN A 381 -13.07 -7.39 10.72
CA GLN A 381 -11.96 -8.30 10.90
C GLN A 381 -12.35 -9.76 10.59
N ALA A 382 -13.53 -10.23 11.00
CA ALA A 382 -14.00 -11.58 10.71
C ALA A 382 -14.21 -11.81 9.20
N ARG A 383 -14.83 -10.85 8.51
CA ARG A 383 -15.01 -10.88 7.05
C ARG A 383 -13.67 -10.83 6.31
N GLN A 384 -12.74 -10.00 6.78
CA GLN A 384 -11.38 -9.96 6.24
C GLN A 384 -10.67 -11.32 6.40
N ARG A 385 -10.77 -11.97 7.56
CA ARG A 385 -10.20 -13.31 7.78
C ARG A 385 -10.77 -14.35 6.80
N LEU A 386 -12.06 -14.31 6.49
CA LEU A 386 -12.69 -15.21 5.52
C LEU A 386 -12.17 -14.97 4.09
N ALA A 387 -12.13 -13.72 3.64
CA ALA A 387 -11.58 -13.37 2.33
C ALA A 387 -10.12 -13.79 2.19
N THR A 388 -9.33 -13.59 3.25
CA THR A 388 -7.95 -14.08 3.35
C THR A 388 -7.87 -15.59 3.26
N ALA A 389 -8.69 -16.32 4.03
CA ALA A 389 -8.68 -17.77 4.07
C ALA A 389 -8.98 -18.39 2.71
N HIS A 390 -9.87 -17.79 1.92
CA HIS A 390 -10.16 -18.22 0.54
C HIS A 390 -8.90 -18.14 -0.35
N GLY A 391 -8.20 -17.00 -0.33
CA GLY A 391 -6.94 -16.85 -1.07
C GLY A 391 -5.82 -17.79 -0.60
N VAL A 392 -5.74 -18.07 0.70
CA VAL A 392 -4.81 -19.05 1.29
C VAL A 392 -5.15 -20.47 0.81
N ALA A 393 -6.42 -20.88 0.89
CA ALA A 393 -6.87 -22.21 0.51
C ALA A 393 -6.60 -22.51 -0.97
N HIS A 394 -6.90 -21.55 -1.86
CA HIS A 394 -6.66 -21.70 -3.29
C HIS A 394 -5.18 -21.90 -3.62
N ARG A 395 -4.29 -21.09 -3.02
CA ARG A 395 -2.83 -21.23 -3.22
C ARG A 395 -2.30 -22.57 -2.70
N LEU A 396 -2.82 -23.06 -1.58
CA LEU A 396 -2.43 -24.37 -1.05
C LEU A 396 -2.95 -25.52 -1.90
N ALA A 397 -4.17 -25.43 -2.42
CA ALA A 397 -4.71 -26.42 -3.34
C ALA A 397 -3.88 -26.49 -4.63
N GLN A 398 -3.45 -25.35 -5.17
CA GLN A 398 -2.52 -25.29 -6.32
C GLN A 398 -1.17 -25.93 -6.00
N ALA A 399 -0.56 -25.57 -4.87
CA ALA A 399 0.72 -26.14 -4.45
C ALA A 399 0.65 -27.66 -4.22
N VAL A 400 -0.48 -28.15 -3.68
CA VAL A 400 -0.80 -29.58 -3.58
C VAL A 400 -0.88 -30.21 -4.98
N GLY A 401 -1.60 -29.60 -5.92
CA GLY A 401 -1.71 -30.08 -7.29
C GLY A 401 -0.34 -30.19 -7.99
N ASP A 402 0.48 -29.15 -7.88
CA ASP A 402 1.83 -29.14 -8.44
C ASP A 402 2.72 -30.20 -7.81
N PHE A 403 2.62 -30.39 -6.48
CA PHE A 403 3.36 -31.41 -5.77
C PHE A 403 2.95 -32.83 -6.22
N ILE A 404 1.65 -33.08 -6.41
CA ILE A 404 1.13 -34.36 -6.92
C ILE A 404 1.64 -34.63 -8.34
N VAL A 405 1.61 -33.64 -9.24
CA VAL A 405 2.14 -33.80 -10.61
C VAL A 405 3.63 -34.14 -10.59
N ARG A 406 4.40 -33.52 -9.70
CA ARG A 406 5.83 -33.82 -9.53
C ARG A 406 6.06 -35.20 -8.93
N LEU A 407 5.24 -35.61 -7.98
CA LEU A 407 5.29 -36.91 -7.34
C LEU A 407 4.97 -38.04 -8.33
N GLN A 408 3.98 -37.86 -9.21
CA GLN A 408 3.66 -38.81 -10.29
C GLN A 408 4.80 -39.04 -11.30
N ARG A 409 5.71 -38.06 -11.45
CA ARG A 409 6.89 -38.19 -12.32
C ARG A 409 8.04 -38.95 -11.65
N ALA A 410 7.99 -39.15 -10.34
CA ALA A 410 8.94 -39.99 -9.63
C ALA A 410 8.50 -41.47 -9.72
N GLU A 411 9.46 -42.41 -9.72
CA GLU A 411 9.14 -43.84 -9.69
C GLU A 411 8.38 -44.18 -8.38
N MET A 412 7.09 -44.51 -8.50
CA MET A 412 6.22 -44.86 -7.37
C MET A 412 5.76 -46.31 -7.45
N SER A 413 5.55 -46.93 -6.27
CA SER A 413 4.87 -48.22 -6.19
C SER A 413 3.39 -48.08 -6.60
N ARG A 414 2.77 -49.16 -7.10
CA ARG A 414 1.34 -49.17 -7.47
C ARG A 414 0.44 -48.81 -6.28
N ASP A 415 0.74 -49.36 -5.11
CA ASP A 415 0.04 -49.10 -3.85
C ASP A 415 0.03 -47.60 -3.48
N SER A 416 1.18 -46.93 -3.62
CA SER A 416 1.31 -45.48 -3.37
C SER A 416 0.54 -44.62 -4.39
N ALA A 417 0.39 -45.08 -5.63
CA ALA A 417 -0.31 -44.34 -6.68
C ALA A 417 -1.84 -44.37 -6.51
N GLU A 418 -2.39 -45.43 -5.90
CA GLU A 418 -3.84 -45.60 -5.67
C GLU A 418 -4.42 -44.56 -4.72
N HIS A 419 -3.61 -43.98 -3.82
CA HIS A 419 -4.06 -42.98 -2.85
C HIS A 419 -4.11 -41.54 -3.39
N LEU A 420 -3.42 -41.24 -4.50
CA LEU A 420 -3.34 -39.86 -5.02
C LEU A 420 -4.70 -39.25 -5.40
N PRO A 421 -5.63 -39.96 -6.08
CA PRO A 421 -6.96 -39.42 -6.38
C PRO A 421 -7.74 -39.02 -5.12
N ASP A 422 -7.59 -39.76 -4.03
CA ASP A 422 -8.28 -39.49 -2.76
C ASP A 422 -7.74 -38.23 -2.10
N LEU A 423 -6.43 -38.03 -2.15
CA LEU A 423 -5.77 -36.82 -1.64
C LEU A 423 -6.15 -35.58 -2.48
N MET A 424 -6.27 -35.71 -3.81
CA MET A 424 -6.79 -34.64 -4.66
C MET A 424 -8.24 -34.29 -4.33
N ARG A 425 -9.10 -35.30 -4.11
CA ARG A 425 -10.49 -35.09 -3.70
C ARG A 425 -10.57 -34.40 -2.35
N ALA A 426 -9.74 -34.81 -1.38
CA ALA A 426 -9.66 -34.16 -0.07
C ALA A 426 -9.27 -32.68 -0.17
N ALA A 427 -8.30 -32.34 -1.03
CA ALA A 427 -7.90 -30.95 -1.29
C ALA A 427 -9.08 -30.12 -1.81
N ARG A 428 -9.78 -30.63 -2.84
CA ARG A 428 -10.92 -29.94 -3.44
C ARG A 428 -12.07 -29.76 -2.47
N TYR A 429 -12.36 -30.78 -1.65
CA TYR A 429 -13.40 -30.68 -0.62
C TYR A 429 -13.07 -29.61 0.42
N ALA A 430 -11.82 -29.51 0.87
CA ALA A 430 -11.41 -28.47 1.82
C ALA A 430 -11.45 -27.06 1.18
N GLU A 431 -11.04 -26.91 -0.08
CA GLU A 431 -11.15 -25.64 -0.82
C GLU A 431 -12.61 -25.18 -0.96
N VAL A 432 -13.49 -26.08 -1.43
CA VAL A 432 -14.92 -25.77 -1.58
C VAL A 432 -15.56 -25.44 -0.22
N ALA A 433 -15.15 -26.09 0.87
CA ALA A 433 -15.65 -25.74 2.20
C ALA A 433 -15.33 -24.28 2.60
N VAL A 434 -14.16 -23.75 2.18
CA VAL A 434 -13.79 -22.34 2.40
C VAL A 434 -14.61 -21.41 1.50
N GLU A 435 -14.84 -21.78 0.23
CA GLU A 435 -15.75 -21.04 -0.68
C GLU A 435 -17.15 -20.91 -0.06
N GLN A 436 -17.68 -22.01 0.48
CA GLN A 436 -19.00 -22.02 1.11
C GLN A 436 -19.08 -21.16 2.38
N ALA A 437 -17.98 -21.09 3.15
CA ALA A 437 -17.92 -20.20 4.31
C ALA A 437 -18.01 -18.72 3.89
N GLN A 438 -17.36 -18.35 2.79
CA GLN A 438 -17.41 -16.98 2.27
C GLN A 438 -18.82 -16.63 1.76
N GLU A 439 -19.42 -17.48 0.94
CA GLU A 439 -20.78 -17.30 0.42
C GLU A 439 -21.82 -17.18 1.56
N ALA A 440 -21.67 -17.99 2.61
CA ALA A 440 -22.53 -17.91 3.78
C ALA A 440 -22.40 -16.58 4.53
N ALA A 441 -21.17 -16.07 4.69
CA ALA A 441 -20.94 -14.77 5.33
C ALA A 441 -21.42 -13.59 4.49
N GLU A 442 -21.27 -13.66 3.16
CA GLU A 442 -21.76 -12.64 2.23
C GLU A 442 -23.28 -12.55 2.25
N ALA A 443 -23.98 -13.69 2.32
CA ALA A 443 -25.44 -13.71 2.48
C ALA A 443 -25.89 -12.98 3.77
N LEU A 444 -25.07 -13.01 4.82
CA LEU A 444 -25.33 -12.31 6.09
C LEU A 444 -24.74 -10.88 6.15
N ALA A 445 -24.20 -10.34 5.05
CA ALA A 445 -23.64 -8.97 4.97
C ALA A 445 -24.55 -7.84 5.48
N PRO A 446 -25.88 -7.88 5.26
CA PRO A 446 -26.76 -6.80 5.69
C PRO A 446 -26.94 -6.67 7.21
N TRP A 447 -26.57 -7.67 8.02
CA TRP A 447 -26.89 -7.73 9.45
C TRP A 447 -25.65 -7.81 10.33
N SER A 448 -25.45 -6.78 11.16
CA SER A 448 -24.41 -6.73 12.19
C SER A 448 -24.88 -7.23 13.58
N ALA A 449 -26.13 -7.67 13.67
CA ALA A 449 -26.77 -8.23 14.86
C ALA A 449 -27.93 -9.14 14.42
N PRO A 450 -28.46 -10.03 15.29
CA PRO A 450 -29.61 -10.86 14.96
C PRO A 450 -30.81 -10.01 14.56
N GLU A 451 -31.44 -10.36 13.45
CA GLU A 451 -32.67 -9.68 13.00
C GLU A 451 -33.85 -10.06 13.91
N PRO A 452 -34.69 -9.09 14.32
CA PRO A 452 -35.86 -9.39 15.16
C PRO A 452 -36.88 -10.27 14.44
N GLY A 453 -37.28 -11.38 15.07
CA GLY A 453 -38.27 -12.31 14.51
C GLY A 453 -37.67 -13.62 14.01
N LEU A 454 -36.33 -13.72 13.94
CA LEU A 454 -35.65 -14.97 13.64
C LEU A 454 -35.92 -16.09 14.68
N PRO A 455 -35.93 -17.36 14.26
CA PRO A 455 -36.09 -18.51 15.15
C PRO A 455 -34.79 -18.79 15.94
N LEU A 456 -34.59 -18.03 17.03
CA LEU A 456 -33.33 -18.01 17.79
C LEU A 456 -32.94 -19.38 18.39
N LEU A 457 -33.91 -20.20 18.78
CA LEU A 457 -33.66 -21.52 19.36
C LEU A 457 -33.10 -22.48 18.31
N GLU A 458 -33.72 -22.51 17.12
CA GLU A 458 -33.31 -23.33 15.99
C GLU A 458 -31.96 -22.88 15.43
N LEU A 459 -31.70 -21.57 15.41
CA LEU A 459 -30.39 -21.00 15.07
C LEU A 459 -29.31 -21.44 16.06
N ALA A 460 -29.59 -21.35 17.37
CA ALA A 460 -28.67 -21.80 18.41
C ALA A 460 -28.40 -23.31 18.31
N ALA A 461 -29.42 -24.11 18.01
CA ALA A 461 -29.30 -25.55 17.80
C ALA A 461 -28.39 -25.89 16.60
N LEU A 462 -28.62 -25.28 15.43
CA LEU A 462 -27.77 -25.47 14.27
C LEU A 462 -26.32 -25.05 14.56
N ARG A 463 -26.13 -23.90 15.21
CA ARG A 463 -24.80 -23.43 15.62
C ARG A 463 -24.10 -24.45 16.51
N GLN A 464 -24.78 -24.96 17.54
CA GLN A 464 -24.21 -25.92 18.46
C GLN A 464 -23.79 -27.22 17.76
N ARG A 465 -24.63 -27.76 16.87
CA ARG A 465 -24.33 -28.98 16.12
C ARG A 465 -23.22 -28.77 15.10
N ALA A 466 -23.19 -27.61 14.42
CA ALA A 466 -22.08 -27.24 13.55
C ALA A 466 -20.76 -27.16 14.32
N LEU A 467 -20.74 -26.53 15.50
CA LEU A 467 -19.55 -26.44 16.34
C LEU A 467 -19.07 -27.80 16.86
N ALA A 468 -19.99 -28.74 17.15
CA ALA A 468 -19.64 -30.10 17.55
C ALA A 468 -18.85 -30.84 16.46
N LEU A 469 -19.11 -30.55 15.18
CA LEU A 469 -18.32 -31.06 14.06
C LEU A 469 -17.04 -30.23 13.83
N LEU A 470 -17.14 -28.90 13.86
CA LEU A 470 -16.04 -28.01 13.43
C LEU A 470 -14.89 -27.94 14.43
N VAL A 471 -15.17 -27.79 15.73
CA VAL A 471 -14.13 -27.58 16.75
C VAL A 471 -13.13 -28.74 16.80
N PRO A 472 -13.54 -30.02 16.80
CA PRO A 472 -12.61 -31.14 16.70
C PRO A 472 -11.80 -31.14 15.39
N LEU A 473 -12.39 -30.70 14.28
CA LEU A 473 -11.71 -30.62 12.99
C LEU A 473 -10.71 -29.47 12.89
N GLU A 474 -10.70 -28.51 13.82
CA GLU A 474 -9.62 -27.51 13.92
C GLU A 474 -8.33 -28.09 14.50
N GLN A 475 -8.36 -29.33 14.99
CA GLN A 475 -7.25 -30.01 15.66
C GLN A 475 -6.76 -31.22 14.85
N ALA A 476 -5.59 -31.72 15.26
CA ALA A 476 -4.98 -32.94 14.72
C ALA A 476 -4.59 -33.89 15.89
N PRO A 477 -5.03 -35.17 15.87
CA PRO A 477 -5.96 -35.75 14.91
C PRO A 477 -7.37 -35.15 15.04
N GLY A 478 -8.13 -35.14 13.94
CA GLY A 478 -9.54 -34.77 13.97
C GLY A 478 -10.43 -35.92 14.47
N LEU A 479 -11.72 -35.87 14.15
CA LEU A 479 -12.67 -36.95 14.43
C LEU A 479 -12.43 -38.20 13.57
N ASP A 480 -12.75 -39.37 14.09
CA ASP A 480 -12.85 -40.59 13.28
C ASP A 480 -14.05 -40.54 12.32
N ALA A 481 -14.11 -41.49 11.38
CA ALA A 481 -15.13 -41.50 10.34
C ALA A 481 -16.56 -41.61 10.89
N GLN A 482 -16.77 -42.39 11.96
CA GLN A 482 -18.08 -42.63 12.55
C GLN A 482 -18.57 -41.39 13.31
N ALA A 483 -17.70 -40.74 14.08
CA ALA A 483 -18.00 -39.51 14.80
C ALA A 483 -18.25 -38.34 13.84
N VAL A 484 -17.53 -38.25 12.72
CA VAL A 484 -17.80 -37.26 11.66
C VAL A 484 -19.21 -37.46 11.09
N GLU A 485 -19.60 -38.70 10.79
CA GLU A 485 -20.90 -39.00 10.20
C GLU A 485 -22.05 -38.70 11.18
N ALA A 486 -21.91 -39.09 12.44
CA ALA A 486 -22.87 -38.77 13.49
C ALA A 486 -23.03 -37.25 13.67
N ALA A 487 -21.93 -36.51 13.82
CA ALA A 487 -21.97 -35.07 14.01
C ALA A 487 -22.51 -34.32 12.78
N LEU A 488 -22.21 -34.79 11.57
CA LEU A 488 -22.79 -34.24 10.34
C LEU A 488 -24.30 -34.47 10.29
N ALA A 489 -24.77 -35.68 10.59
CA ALA A 489 -26.20 -36.01 10.58
C ALA A 489 -26.98 -35.12 11.56
N GLU A 490 -26.47 -34.94 12.78
CA GLU A 490 -27.11 -34.03 13.76
C GLU A 490 -27.17 -32.58 13.28
N ALA A 491 -26.15 -32.10 12.58
CA ALA A 491 -26.14 -30.75 12.00
C ALA A 491 -27.11 -30.61 10.82
N GLU A 492 -27.27 -31.65 10.00
CA GLU A 492 -28.23 -31.68 8.90
C GLU A 492 -29.68 -31.71 9.40
N ASP A 493 -29.96 -32.46 10.46
CA ASP A 493 -31.26 -32.48 11.12
C ASP A 493 -31.60 -31.10 11.71
N ALA A 494 -30.65 -30.48 12.41
CA ALA A 494 -30.83 -29.13 12.95
C ALA A 494 -31.09 -28.09 11.83
N TYR A 495 -30.41 -28.22 10.68
CA TYR A 495 -30.67 -27.40 9.51
C TYR A 495 -32.08 -27.59 8.96
N ALA A 496 -32.57 -28.84 8.87
CA ALA A 496 -33.91 -29.13 8.36
C ALA A 496 -34.99 -28.49 9.24
N VAL A 497 -34.84 -28.57 10.57
CA VAL A 497 -35.71 -27.92 11.55
C VAL A 497 -35.69 -26.39 11.37
N LEU A 498 -34.50 -25.78 11.32
CA LEU A 498 -34.35 -24.34 11.12
C LEU A 498 -34.97 -23.86 9.81
N LYS A 499 -34.74 -24.59 8.71
CA LYS A 499 -35.32 -24.28 7.40
C LYS A 499 -36.84 -24.25 7.45
N ALA A 500 -37.47 -25.24 8.10
CA ALA A 500 -38.92 -25.28 8.25
C ALA A 500 -39.44 -24.10 9.09
N ALA A 501 -38.73 -23.74 10.16
CA ALA A 501 -39.08 -22.58 11.00
C ALA A 501 -39.00 -21.26 10.22
N LEU A 502 -37.91 -21.02 9.48
CA LEU A 502 -37.73 -19.82 8.64
C LEU A 502 -38.84 -19.69 7.58
N LEU A 503 -39.15 -20.77 6.87
CA LEU A 503 -40.21 -20.79 5.85
C LEU A 503 -41.59 -20.51 6.46
N ARG A 504 -41.88 -21.08 7.64
CA ARG A 504 -43.13 -20.83 8.36
C ARG A 504 -43.25 -19.37 8.78
N LEU A 505 -42.21 -18.79 9.36
CA LEU A 505 -42.19 -17.40 9.80
C LEU A 505 -42.30 -16.42 8.63
N GLY A 506 -41.62 -16.70 7.51
CA GLY A 506 -41.75 -15.92 6.29
C GLY A 506 -43.16 -15.99 5.70
N ALA A 507 -43.78 -17.17 5.67
CA ALA A 507 -45.16 -17.35 5.20
C ALA A 507 -46.19 -16.63 6.10
N GLN A 508 -45.90 -16.48 7.39
CA GLN A 508 -46.74 -15.75 8.34
C GLN A 508 -46.50 -14.22 8.33
N GLY A 509 -45.53 -13.74 7.55
CA GLY A 509 -45.12 -12.34 7.54
C GLY A 509 -44.39 -11.89 8.81
N ALA A 510 -43.98 -12.83 9.67
CA ALA A 510 -43.25 -12.54 10.91
C ALA A 510 -41.77 -12.21 10.66
N VAL A 511 -41.22 -12.65 9.53
CA VAL A 511 -39.86 -12.33 9.05
C VAL A 511 -39.96 -11.81 7.61
N PRO A 512 -39.30 -10.69 7.25
CA PRO A 512 -39.28 -10.20 5.88
C PRO A 512 -38.76 -11.26 4.88
N LEU A 513 -39.35 -11.35 3.69
CA LEU A 513 -38.96 -12.35 2.68
C LEU A 513 -37.48 -12.26 2.29
N ALA A 514 -36.93 -11.05 2.18
CA ALA A 514 -35.51 -10.84 1.90
C ALA A 514 -34.60 -11.36 3.02
N THR A 515 -35.01 -11.19 4.29
CA THR A 515 -34.31 -11.75 5.44
C THR A 515 -34.37 -13.26 5.42
N MET A 516 -35.55 -13.84 5.21
CA MET A 516 -35.74 -15.29 5.11
C MET A 516 -34.86 -15.91 4.02
N ASP A 517 -34.85 -15.33 2.81
CA ASP A 517 -34.06 -15.83 1.68
C ASP A 517 -32.56 -15.80 1.97
N ALA A 518 -32.06 -14.69 2.50
CA ALA A 518 -30.65 -14.54 2.87
C ALA A 518 -30.21 -15.56 3.93
N TRP A 519 -31.02 -15.78 4.96
CA TRP A 519 -30.74 -16.79 5.99
C TRP A 519 -30.83 -18.22 5.46
N LEU A 520 -31.81 -18.51 4.59
CA LEU A 520 -31.89 -19.82 3.92
C LEU A 520 -30.65 -20.09 3.06
N ARG A 521 -30.16 -19.09 2.32
CA ARG A 521 -28.91 -19.17 1.56
C ARG A 521 -27.72 -19.41 2.49
N ALA A 522 -27.55 -18.58 3.52
CA ALA A 522 -26.45 -18.70 4.47
C ALA A 522 -26.39 -20.08 5.14
N CYS A 523 -27.52 -20.57 5.65
CA CYS A 523 -27.60 -21.88 6.29
C CYS A 523 -27.41 -23.04 5.29
N SER A 524 -27.84 -22.88 4.03
CA SER A 524 -27.62 -23.88 2.98
C SER A 524 -26.14 -23.99 2.61
N GLU A 525 -25.44 -22.87 2.44
CA GLU A 525 -24.01 -22.87 2.15
C GLU A 525 -23.19 -23.37 3.34
N LEU A 526 -23.55 -22.99 4.58
CA LEU A 526 -22.95 -23.58 5.78
C LEU A 526 -23.09 -25.11 5.79
N ARG A 527 -24.30 -25.65 5.57
CA ARG A 527 -24.53 -27.10 5.51
C ARG A 527 -23.68 -27.75 4.42
N ARG A 528 -23.63 -27.19 3.22
CA ARG A 528 -22.78 -27.70 2.13
C ARG A 528 -21.31 -27.69 2.53
N GLY A 529 -20.83 -26.64 3.19
CA GLY A 529 -19.48 -26.56 3.75
C GLY A 529 -19.21 -27.69 4.75
N LEU A 530 -20.12 -27.94 5.68
CA LEU A 530 -20.03 -29.07 6.64
C LEU A 530 -19.96 -30.43 5.93
N GLN A 531 -20.74 -30.63 4.87
CA GLN A 531 -20.69 -31.85 4.06
C GLN A 531 -19.32 -32.03 3.38
N GLN A 532 -18.76 -30.95 2.80
CA GLN A 532 -17.46 -31.03 2.12
C GLN A 532 -16.33 -31.31 3.10
N ILE A 533 -16.28 -30.62 4.25
CA ILE A 533 -15.22 -30.85 5.23
C ILE A 533 -15.29 -32.25 5.85
N ALA A 534 -16.50 -32.80 6.04
CA ALA A 534 -16.71 -34.19 6.46
C ALA A 534 -16.22 -35.20 5.42
N LYS A 535 -16.40 -34.93 4.12
CA LYS A 535 -15.81 -35.75 3.04
C LYS A 535 -14.29 -35.67 3.04
N ALA A 536 -13.72 -34.48 3.23
CA ALA A 536 -12.27 -34.29 3.34
C ALA A 536 -11.69 -35.08 4.52
N GLN A 537 -12.29 -35.00 5.71
CA GLN A 537 -11.83 -35.72 6.89
C GLN A 537 -11.84 -37.23 6.70
N ARG A 538 -12.87 -37.80 6.06
CA ARG A 538 -12.95 -39.25 5.79
C ARG A 538 -11.80 -39.74 4.92
N LEU A 539 -11.45 -38.99 3.88
CA LEU A 539 -10.33 -39.32 2.99
C LEU A 539 -8.96 -39.11 3.65
N LEU A 540 -8.89 -38.26 4.69
CA LEU A 540 -7.68 -37.98 5.45
C LEU A 540 -7.55 -38.82 6.73
N ALA A 541 -8.55 -39.64 7.09
CA ALA A 541 -8.43 -40.58 8.19
C ALA A 541 -7.34 -41.62 7.89
N PRO A 542 -6.60 -42.15 8.88
CA PRO A 542 -5.73 -43.29 8.63
C PRO A 542 -6.57 -44.46 8.10
N LEU A 543 -6.16 -45.09 6.99
CA LEU A 543 -6.73 -46.38 6.61
C LEU A 543 -6.38 -47.37 7.74
N ALA A 544 -7.38 -48.05 8.28
CA ALA A 544 -7.11 -49.14 9.22
C ALA A 544 -6.15 -50.14 8.56
N PRO A 545 -5.16 -50.69 9.28
CA PRO A 545 -4.38 -51.79 8.74
C PRO A 545 -5.35 -52.91 8.33
N ALA A 546 -5.17 -53.46 7.12
CA ALA A 546 -5.96 -54.59 6.66
C ALA A 546 -5.91 -55.71 7.73
N PRO A 547 -7.01 -56.43 8.01
CA PRO A 547 -6.97 -57.54 8.93
C PRO A 547 -5.90 -58.53 8.45
N ALA A 548 -4.93 -58.84 9.32
CA ALA A 548 -3.99 -59.91 9.07
C ALA A 548 -4.80 -61.20 8.93
N GLY A 549 -4.81 -61.76 7.72
CA GLY A 549 -5.46 -63.04 7.41
C GLY A 549 -4.85 -64.20 8.16
#